data_AF-A0A4V1IYD9-F1
#
_entry.id   AF-A0A4V1IYD9-F1
#
_cell.length_a   1.000
_cell.length_b   1.000
_cell.length_c   1.000
_cell.angle_alpha   90.00
_cell.angle_beta   90.00
_cell.angle_gamma   90.00
#
_symmetry.space_group_name_H-M   'P 1'
#
loop_
_entity.id
_entity.type
_entity.pdbx_description
1 polymer ?
#
loop_
_entity_poly.entity_id
_entity_poly.type
_entity_poly.pdbx_seq_one_letter_code
_entity_poly.pdbx_strand_id
1 'polypeptide(L)' 'ACERCRRRKQKCSHSRPTCDKCILANAACIYPTHVQKRGPRPGKAAQLEARIYEVERMI' A
#
# COMPACT_ATOMS: atom_id res chain seq x y z
N ALA A 1 5.03 -6.91 -9.95
CA ALA A 1 5.67 -5.66 -10.42
C ALA A 1 6.43 -5.03 -9.27
N CYS A 2 7.62 -4.48 -9.50
CA CYS A 2 8.40 -3.79 -8.47
C CYS A 2 7.69 -2.53 -7.96
N GLU A 3 8.13 -2.02 -6.81
CA GLU A 3 7.56 -0.85 -6.16
C GLU A 3 7.54 0.39 -7.06
N ARG A 4 8.65 0.65 -7.76
CA ARG A 4 8.78 1.79 -8.67
C ARG A 4 7.74 1.76 -9.80
N CYS A 5 7.57 0.60 -10.44
CA CYS A 5 6.58 0.43 -11.50
C CYS A 5 5.15 0.54 -10.95
N ARG A 6 4.88 0.02 -9.74
CA ARG A 6 3.59 0.18 -9.05
C ARG A 6 3.28 1.66 -8.78
N ARG A 7 4.24 2.40 -8.20
CA ARG A 7 4.10 3.83 -7.89
C ARG A 7 3.88 4.69 -9.15
N ARG A 8 4.60 4.37 -10.23
CA ARG A 8 4.47 5.07 -11.52
C ARG A 8 3.30 4.58 -12.38
N LYS A 9 2.55 3.54 -11.96
CA LYS A 9 1.47 2.91 -12.73
C LYS A 9 1.90 2.47 -14.15
N GLN A 10 3.13 1.97 -14.28
CA GLN A 10 3.70 1.54 -15.56
C GLN A 10 3.85 0.01 -15.65
N LYS A 11 3.80 -0.53 -16.86
CA LYS A 11 4.09 -1.95 -17.13
C LYS A 11 5.51 -2.31 -16.67
N CYS A 12 5.63 -3.35 -15.86
CA CYS A 12 6.90 -3.86 -15.33
C CYS A 12 7.31 -5.10 -16.14
N SER A 13 8.55 -5.17 -16.62
CA SER A 13 9.07 -6.33 -17.37
C SER A 13 9.31 -7.57 -16.51
N HIS A 14 9.34 -7.43 -15.18
CA HIS A 14 9.61 -8.51 -14.22
C HIS A 14 10.95 -9.24 -14.40
N SER A 15 11.87 -8.70 -15.20
CA SER A 15 13.28 -9.13 -15.25
C SER A 15 13.91 -9.03 -13.86
N ARG A 16 14.60 -10.10 -13.43
CA ARG A 16 15.32 -10.19 -12.15
C ARG A 16 16.83 -10.16 -12.44
N PRO A 17 17.65 -9.45 -11.66
CA PRO A 17 17.34 -8.77 -10.39
C PRO A 17 16.64 -7.41 -10.54
N THR A 18 16.75 -6.77 -11.71
CA THR A 18 16.30 -5.40 -11.95
C THR A 18 15.44 -5.33 -13.21
N CYS A 19 14.27 -4.69 -13.11
CA CYS A 19 13.37 -4.49 -14.24
C CYS A 19 13.99 -3.57 -15.32
N ASP A 20 13.72 -3.77 -16.61
CA ASP A 20 14.35 -2.97 -17.70
C ASP A 20 14.13 -1.45 -17.52
N LYS A 21 12.93 -1.04 -17.12
CA LYS A 21 12.63 0.37 -16.83
C LYS A 21 13.43 0.92 -15.65
N CYS A 22 13.72 0.07 -14.69
CA CYS A 22 14.47 0.41 -13.49
C CYS A 22 15.96 0.58 -13.83
N ILE A 23 16.47 -0.26 -14.75
CA ILE A 23 17.82 -0.16 -15.34
C ILE A 23 17.95 1.14 -16.14
N LEU A 24 17.06 1.38 -17.11
CA LEU A 24 17.08 2.57 -17.96
C LEU A 24 17.04 3.87 -17.17
N ALA A 25 16.24 3.89 -16.11
CA ALA A 25 16.09 5.06 -15.27
C ALA A 25 16.97 4.98 -14.01
N ASN A 26 18.04 4.19 -14.07
CA ASN A 26 19.12 3.99 -13.11
C ASN A 26 18.69 4.18 -11.64
N ALA A 27 17.66 3.46 -11.21
CA ALA A 27 17.20 3.53 -9.83
C ALA A 27 16.84 2.17 -9.27
N ALA A 28 16.77 2.12 -7.93
CA ALA A 28 16.52 0.92 -7.17
C ALA A 28 15.23 0.20 -7.63
N CYS A 29 15.37 -1.09 -7.91
CA CYS A 29 14.26 -1.99 -8.22
C CYS A 29 13.98 -2.85 -6.99
N ILE A 30 13.02 -2.42 -6.19
CA ILE A 30 12.66 -3.12 -4.96
C ILE A 30 11.39 -3.93 -5.20
N TYR A 31 11.47 -5.24 -4.94
CA TYR A 31 10.33 -6.12 -4.85
C TYR A 31 10.04 -6.34 -3.36
N PRO A 32 9.11 -5.58 -2.75
CA PRO A 32 8.82 -5.75 -1.33
C PRO A 32 8.31 -7.16 -1.07
N THR A 33 9.02 -7.91 -0.22
CA THR A 33 8.62 -9.23 0.28
C THR A 33 7.50 -9.11 1.30
N HIS A 34 7.49 -8.01 2.05
CA HIS A 34 6.45 -7.70 3.04
C HIS A 34 5.37 -6.84 2.41
N VAL A 35 4.20 -7.43 2.14
CA VAL A 35 3.00 -6.67 1.80
C VAL A 35 2.57 -5.98 3.09
N GLN A 36 2.75 -4.65 3.17
CA GLN A 36 2.11 -3.88 4.24
C GLN A 36 0.60 -4.14 4.11
N LYS A 37 0.04 -4.82 5.11
CA LYS A 37 -1.41 -5.03 5.18
C LYS A 37 -2.02 -3.64 5.08
N ARG A 38 -2.90 -3.43 4.10
CA ARG A 38 -3.62 -2.16 3.96
C ARG A 38 -4.20 -1.85 5.35
N GLY A 39 -4.07 -0.59 5.77
CA GLY A 39 -4.68 -0.15 7.03
C GLY A 39 -6.16 -0.56 7.09
N PRO A 40 -6.73 -0.67 8.29
CA PRO A 40 -8.14 -0.98 8.46
C PRO A 40 -8.98 -0.12 7.51
N ARG A 41 -9.99 -0.73 6.88
CA ARG A 41 -10.81 -0.04 5.85
C ARG A 41 -11.31 1.30 6.41
N PRO A 42 -11.20 2.40 5.62
CA PRO A 42 -11.77 3.68 6.03
C PRO A 42 -13.25 3.46 6.36
N GLY A 43 -13.69 3.97 7.52
CA GLY A 43 -15.06 3.80 8.04
C GLY A 43 -15.21 2.78 9.17
N LYS A 44 -14.29 1.82 9.34
CA LYS A 44 -14.37 0.89 10.49
C LYS A 44 -14.04 1.59 11.81
N ALA A 45 -13.10 2.53 11.80
CA ALA A 45 -12.81 3.39 12.95
C ALA A 45 -14.04 4.26 13.29
N ALA A 46 -14.61 4.94 12.29
CA ALA A 46 -15.79 5.79 12.46
C ALA A 46 -17.01 5.05 13.06
N GLN A 47 -17.24 3.79 12.68
CA GLN A 47 -18.30 2.98 13.31
C GLN A 47 -18.03 2.65 14.78
N LEU A 48 -16.77 2.38 15.13
CA LEU A 48 -16.39 2.15 16.51
C LEU A 48 -16.55 3.43 17.33
N GLU A 49 -16.13 4.57 16.78
CA GLU A 49 -16.28 5.89 17.41
C GLU A 49 -17.75 6.26 17.63
N ALA A 50 -18.62 6.05 16.63
CA ALA A 50 -20.06 6.29 16.77
C ALA A 50 -20.70 5.45 17.88
N ARG A 51 -20.30 4.17 17.97
CA ARG A 51 -20.82 3.25 18.98
C ARG A 51 -20.32 3.58 20.38
N ILE A 52 -19.08 4.06 20.51
CA ILE A 52 -18.55 4.58 21.79
C ILE A 52 -19.37 5.79 22.24
N TYR A 53 -19.62 6.74 21.34
CA TYR A 53 -20.41 7.94 21.63
C TYR A 53 -21.84 7.63 22.12
N GLU A 54 -22.52 6.64 21.53
CA GLU A 54 -23.85 6.21 21.99
C GLU A 54 -23.84 5.65 23.42
N VAL A 55 -22.80 4.88 23.76
CA VAL A 55 -22.65 4.30 25.10
C VAL A 55 -22.31 5.39 26.12
N GLU A 56 -21.40 6.31 25.77
CA GLU A 56 -21.02 7.43 26.64
C GLU A 56 -22.18 8.38 26.92
N ARG A 57 -23.15 8.50 25.99
CA ARG A 57 -24.36 9.32 26.18
C ARG A 57 -25.38 8.75 27.17
N MET A 58 -25.24 7.48 27.55
CA MET A 58 -26.16 6.81 28.49
C MET A 58 -25.63 6.80 29.94
N ILE A 59 -24.45 7.39 30.17
CA ILE A 59 -23.81 7.58 31.47
C ILE A 59 -23.93 9.06 31.84
#